data_AF-A0A7V6I2E5-F1
#
_entry.id   AF-A0A7V6I2E5-F1
#
_cell.length_a   1.000
_cell.length_b   1.000
_cell.length_c   1.000
_cell.angle_alpha   90.00
_cell.angle_beta   90.00
_cell.angle_gamma   90.00
#
_symmetry.space_group_name_H-M   'P 1'
#
loop_
_entity.id
_entity.type
_entity.pdbx_description
1 polymer ?
#
loop_
_entity_poly.entity_id
_entity_poly.type
_entity_poly.pdbx_seq_one_letter_code
_entity_poly.pdbx_strand_id
1 'polypeptide(L)'
;MSCILSDKLKEETFIRMYFNPKKENYHYAGLKRAYLDFNRTLPIKDKNITDRQKKIEETISYLNGNLKRLISGDYKNQESFDRAHKKLCEKLIGEWDELSIGQAQKWINMSLKYWLLMGESRIEHIDKNPEFFHIPIDRNVLEKMLGEKNIAWSKMSEYGKYLELQKKHRKKNSGNPPIIDEIKFFNETESV
;
A
#
# COMPACT_ATOMS: atom_id res chain seq x y z
N MET A 1 19.19 -32.20 2.85
CA MET A 1 19.88 -31.47 1.77
C MET A 1 20.02 -30.01 2.20
N SER A 2 21.23 -29.47 2.33
CA SER A 2 21.39 -28.03 2.51
C SER A 2 20.98 -27.35 1.21
N CYS A 3 20.06 -26.40 1.27
CA CYS A 3 19.69 -25.63 0.09
C CYS A 3 20.94 -24.89 -0.43
N ILE A 4 21.23 -24.99 -1.74
CA ILE A 4 22.40 -24.37 -2.36
C ILE A 4 22.31 -22.84 -2.27
N LEU A 5 21.09 -22.29 -2.27
CA LEU A 5 20.84 -20.86 -2.09
C LEU A 5 20.45 -20.57 -0.64
N SER A 6 21.15 -19.64 -0.01
CA SER A 6 20.74 -19.09 1.29
C SER A 6 19.45 -18.29 1.15
N ASP A 7 18.65 -18.24 2.20
CA ASP A 7 17.38 -17.51 2.16
C ASP A 7 17.58 -16.01 1.96
N LYS A 8 18.66 -15.44 2.51
CA LYS A 8 19.08 -14.06 2.25
C LYS A 8 19.34 -13.80 0.77
N LEU A 9 20.02 -14.73 0.07
CA LEU A 9 20.30 -14.57 -1.36
C LEU A 9 19.03 -14.69 -2.20
N LYS A 10 18.10 -15.58 -1.82
CA LYS A 10 16.78 -15.67 -2.45
C LYS A 10 15.99 -14.39 -2.27
N GLU A 11 15.90 -13.88 -1.03
CA GLU A 11 15.18 -12.65 -0.69
C GLU A 11 15.69 -11.46 -1.51
N GLU A 12 17.01 -11.21 -1.50
CA GLU A 12 17.64 -10.13 -2.28
C GLU A 12 17.33 -10.26 -3.78
N THR A 13 17.36 -11.49 -4.31
CA THR A 13 17.07 -11.75 -5.71
C THR A 13 15.60 -11.46 -6.04
N PHE A 14 14.65 -11.94 -5.22
CA PHE A 14 13.23 -11.68 -5.42
C PHE A 14 12.88 -10.20 -5.28
N ILE A 15 13.46 -9.49 -4.31
CA ILE A 15 13.29 -8.04 -4.17
C ILE A 15 13.77 -7.31 -5.43
N ARG A 16 14.96 -7.68 -5.94
CA ARG A 16 15.50 -7.08 -7.17
C ARG A 16 14.62 -7.36 -8.38
N MET A 17 14.18 -8.59 -8.55
CA MET A 17 13.32 -8.97 -9.68
C MET A 17 11.95 -8.28 -9.64
N TYR A 18 11.34 -8.20 -8.46
CA TYR A 18 9.97 -7.72 -8.31
C TYR A 18 9.89 -6.19 -8.33
N PHE A 19 10.80 -5.52 -7.64
CA PHE A 19 10.78 -4.06 -7.47
C PHE A 19 11.71 -3.31 -8.41
N ASN A 20 12.71 -3.99 -8.98
CA ASN A 20 13.78 -3.41 -9.80
C ASN A 20 14.35 -2.08 -9.24
N PRO A 21 14.77 -2.06 -7.95
CA PRO A 21 15.27 -0.84 -7.35
C PRO A 21 16.61 -0.46 -8.00
N LYS A 22 16.72 0.78 -8.50
CA LYS A 22 18.04 1.41 -8.69
C LYS A 22 18.68 1.55 -7.31
N LYS A 23 20.01 1.40 -7.22
CA LYS A 23 20.76 1.43 -5.96
C LYS A 23 20.27 2.57 -5.06
N GLU A 24 19.98 2.27 -3.79
CA GLU A 24 19.51 3.22 -2.75
C GLU A 24 18.10 3.82 -2.95
N ASN A 25 17.31 3.33 -3.93
CA ASN A 25 15.97 3.87 -4.20
C ASN A 25 14.80 2.92 -3.86
N TYR A 26 14.92 2.17 -2.77
CA TYR A 26 13.90 1.20 -2.32
C TYR A 26 12.53 1.86 -2.07
N HIS A 27 12.53 3.07 -1.48
CA HIS A 27 11.32 3.82 -1.22
C HIS A 27 10.49 4.06 -2.50
N TYR A 28 11.11 4.63 -3.54
CA TYR A 28 10.42 4.87 -4.80
C TYR A 28 10.08 3.58 -5.53
N ALA A 29 10.90 2.52 -5.41
CA ALA A 29 10.61 1.24 -6.04
C ALA A 29 9.30 0.64 -5.49
N GLY A 30 9.10 0.67 -4.16
CA GLY A 30 7.84 0.27 -3.53
C GLY A 30 6.65 1.12 -3.99
N LEU A 31 6.83 2.43 -4.08
CA LEU A 31 5.77 3.37 -4.52
C LEU A 31 5.37 3.17 -6.00
N LYS A 32 6.37 2.97 -6.88
CA LYS A 32 6.14 2.67 -8.30
C LYS A 32 5.44 1.35 -8.47
N ARG A 33 5.85 0.33 -7.71
CA ARG A 33 5.19 -0.98 -7.75
C ARG A 33 3.73 -0.88 -7.30
N ALA A 34 3.48 -0.20 -6.17
CA ALA A 34 2.15 0.04 -5.64
C ALA A 34 1.24 0.81 -6.62
N TYR A 35 1.79 1.74 -7.40
CA TYR A 35 1.04 2.41 -8.46
C TYR A 35 0.52 1.43 -9.52
N LEU A 36 1.36 0.46 -9.94
CA LEU A 36 0.96 -0.54 -10.95
C LEU A 36 -0.19 -1.44 -10.48
N ASP A 37 -0.38 -1.61 -9.17
CA ASP A 37 -1.47 -2.44 -8.62
C ASP A 37 -2.87 -1.85 -8.87
N PHE A 38 -2.97 -0.53 -9.09
CA PHE A 38 -4.27 0.12 -9.31
C PHE A 38 -4.34 0.98 -10.58
N ASN A 39 -3.23 1.26 -11.27
CA ASN A 39 -3.21 2.21 -12.39
C ASN A 39 -4.25 1.93 -13.48
N ARG A 40 -4.57 0.66 -13.74
CA ARG A 40 -5.58 0.21 -14.70
C ARG A 40 -7.01 0.63 -14.34
N THR A 41 -7.22 1.09 -13.12
CA THR A 41 -8.51 1.60 -12.64
C THR A 41 -8.64 3.12 -12.76
N LEU A 42 -7.54 3.83 -13.06
CA LEU A 42 -7.57 5.27 -13.26
C LEU A 42 -8.28 5.61 -14.58
N PRO A 43 -9.05 6.71 -14.61
CA PRO A 43 -9.59 7.21 -15.87
C PRO A 43 -8.45 7.64 -16.80
N ILE A 44 -8.64 7.44 -18.11
CA ILE A 44 -7.74 7.99 -19.13
C ILE A 44 -8.30 9.35 -19.51
N LYS A 45 -7.88 10.42 -18.82
CA LYS A 45 -8.24 11.80 -19.22
C LYS A 45 -7.14 12.45 -20.04
N ASP A 46 -5.88 12.23 -19.68
CA ASP A 46 -4.73 12.76 -20.41
C ASP A 46 -4.39 11.91 -21.63
N LYS A 47 -4.54 12.48 -22.83
CA LYS A 47 -4.08 11.86 -24.08
C LYS A 47 -2.57 11.99 -24.29
N ASN A 48 -1.91 12.87 -23.53
CA ASN A 48 -0.45 13.06 -23.59
C ASN A 48 0.25 12.16 -22.55
N ILE A 49 0.98 11.16 -23.05
CA ILE A 49 1.73 10.21 -22.22
C ILE A 49 2.81 10.92 -21.38
N THR A 50 3.45 11.96 -21.93
CA THR A 50 4.54 12.68 -21.26
C THR A 50 4.04 13.42 -20.02
N ASP A 51 2.90 14.10 -20.13
CA ASP A 51 2.31 14.85 -19.02
C ASP A 51 1.84 13.89 -17.92
N ARG A 52 1.25 12.75 -18.29
CA ARG A 52 0.85 11.71 -17.35
C ARG A 52 2.06 11.10 -16.62
N GLN A 53 3.15 10.82 -17.33
CA GLN A 53 4.37 10.30 -16.71
C GLN A 53 4.96 11.31 -15.72
N LYS A 54 4.99 12.59 -16.10
CA LYS A 54 5.44 13.66 -15.20
C LYS A 54 4.57 13.72 -13.95
N LYS A 55 3.23 13.66 -14.10
CA LYS A 55 2.29 13.66 -12.98
C LYS A 55 2.51 12.49 -12.03
N ILE A 56 2.77 11.30 -12.57
CA ILE A 56 3.08 10.09 -11.78
C ILE A 56 4.35 10.32 -10.96
N GLU A 57 5.45 10.79 -11.56
CA GLU A 57 6.72 11.01 -10.84
C GLU A 57 6.61 12.09 -9.76
N GLU A 58 5.91 13.21 -10.05
CA GLU A 58 5.64 14.27 -9.06
C GLU A 58 4.83 13.74 -7.88
N THR A 59 3.77 12.98 -8.16
CA THR A 59 2.90 12.40 -7.11
C THR A 59 3.65 11.35 -6.29
N ILE A 60 4.53 10.55 -6.91
CA ILE A 60 5.40 9.61 -6.19
C ILE A 60 6.38 10.35 -5.28
N SER A 61 7.02 11.42 -5.75
CA SER A 61 7.92 12.24 -4.95
C SER A 61 7.20 12.83 -3.73
N TYR A 62 6.00 13.38 -3.96
CA TYR A 62 5.12 13.85 -2.91
C TYR A 62 4.78 12.76 -1.88
N LEU A 63 4.35 11.59 -2.36
CA LEU A 63 3.92 10.50 -1.51
C LEU A 63 5.10 9.91 -0.71
N ASN A 64 6.29 9.83 -1.30
CA ASN A 64 7.51 9.41 -0.64
C ASN A 64 7.80 10.24 0.62
N GLY A 65 7.79 11.57 0.50
CA GLY A 65 8.05 12.45 1.65
C GLY A 65 6.95 12.37 2.73
N ASN A 66 5.70 12.12 2.35
CA ASN A 66 4.60 11.97 3.30
C ASN A 66 4.58 10.60 3.98
N LEU A 67 4.85 9.51 3.25
CA LEU A 67 4.90 8.17 3.83
C LEU A 67 6.10 7.99 4.75
N LYS A 68 7.26 8.58 4.45
CA LYS A 68 8.39 8.61 5.39
C LYS A 68 8.01 9.23 6.73
N ARG A 69 7.24 10.33 6.70
CA ARG A 69 6.69 10.97 7.91
C ARG A 69 5.61 10.13 8.58
N LEU A 70 4.84 9.38 7.79
CA LEU A 70 3.84 8.46 8.32
C LEU A 70 4.53 7.34 9.10
N ILE A 71 5.53 6.64 8.53
CA ILE A 71 6.18 5.50 9.20
C ILE A 71 7.03 5.92 10.40
N SER A 72 7.62 7.12 10.39
CA SER A 72 8.40 7.64 11.51
C SER A 72 7.57 8.27 12.63
N GLY A 73 6.26 8.45 12.43
CA GLY A 73 5.35 9.08 13.38
C GLY A 73 5.23 8.32 14.71
N ASP A 74 4.89 9.03 15.79
CA ASP A 74 4.61 8.45 17.10
C ASP A 74 3.08 8.32 17.30
N TYR A 75 2.53 7.18 16.90
CA TYR A 75 1.10 6.90 17.06
C TYR A 75 0.83 6.22 18.39
N LYS A 76 -0.05 6.80 19.20
CA LYS A 76 -0.41 6.25 20.52
C LYS A 76 -1.46 5.14 20.42
N ASN A 77 -2.22 5.13 19.34
CA ASN A 77 -3.32 4.20 19.09
C ASN A 77 -3.76 4.23 17.63
N GLN A 78 -4.59 3.25 17.26
CA GLN A 78 -5.14 3.09 15.93
C GLN A 78 -5.87 4.34 15.43
N GLU A 79 -6.62 5.04 16.29
CA GLU A 79 -7.36 6.24 15.86
C GLU A 79 -6.42 7.38 15.44
N SER A 80 -5.27 7.52 16.10
CA SER A 80 -4.27 8.52 15.73
C SER A 80 -3.64 8.22 14.38
N PHE A 81 -3.40 6.94 14.07
CA PHE A 81 -2.95 6.49 12.76
C PHE A 81 -4.05 6.68 11.71
N ASP A 82 -5.29 6.27 11.98
CA ASP A 82 -6.44 6.41 11.09
C ASP A 82 -6.63 7.89 10.66
N ARG A 83 -6.46 8.85 11.59
CA ARG A 83 -6.51 10.30 11.29
C ARG A 83 -5.36 10.75 10.38
N ALA A 84 -4.13 10.28 10.64
CA ALA A 84 -2.98 10.63 9.81
C ALA A 84 -3.10 10.04 8.40
N HIS A 85 -3.53 8.79 8.30
CA HIS A 85 -3.82 8.12 7.05
C HIS A 85 -4.95 8.83 6.28
N LYS A 86 -6.04 9.24 6.94
CA LYS A 86 -7.13 10.01 6.31
C LYS A 86 -6.59 11.29 5.66
N LYS A 87 -5.85 12.07 6.44
CA LYS A 87 -5.24 13.32 5.97
C LYS A 87 -4.31 13.07 4.78
N LEU A 88 -3.57 11.97 4.77
CA LEU A 88 -2.71 11.62 3.64
C LEU A 88 -3.52 11.24 2.38
N CYS A 89 -4.57 10.44 2.51
CA CYS A 89 -5.47 10.15 1.37
C CYS A 89 -6.06 11.42 0.76
N GLU A 90 -6.63 12.29 1.59
CA GLU A 90 -7.28 13.54 1.14
C GLU A 90 -6.28 14.46 0.44
N LYS A 91 -5.07 14.59 1.00
CA LYS A 91 -4.02 15.38 0.35
C LYS A 91 -3.53 14.75 -0.95
N LEU A 92 -3.37 13.43 -1.00
CA LEU A 92 -2.96 12.73 -2.22
C LEU A 92 -3.97 12.92 -3.36
N ILE A 93 -5.27 12.95 -3.04
CA ILE A 93 -6.32 13.31 -4.02
C ILE A 93 -6.22 14.78 -4.41
N GLY A 94 -5.87 15.68 -3.48
CA GLY A 94 -5.59 17.08 -3.82
C GLY A 94 -4.41 17.23 -4.78
N GLU A 95 -3.38 16.38 -4.66
CA GLU A 95 -2.26 16.33 -5.60
C GLU A 95 -2.66 15.73 -6.95
N TRP A 96 -3.50 14.70 -6.99
CA TRP A 96 -3.99 14.08 -8.24
C TRP A 96 -5.48 13.76 -8.13
N ASP A 97 -6.30 14.69 -8.63
CA ASP A 97 -7.76 14.73 -8.51
C ASP A 97 -8.50 13.59 -9.24
N GLU A 98 -7.81 12.86 -10.13
CA GLU A 98 -8.33 11.64 -10.74
C GLU A 98 -8.45 10.48 -9.76
N LEU A 99 -7.75 10.54 -8.62
CA LEU A 99 -7.78 9.50 -7.60
C LEU A 99 -9.10 9.56 -6.82
N SER A 100 -9.71 8.39 -6.66
CA SER A 100 -10.71 8.16 -5.61
C SER A 100 -10.04 7.87 -4.27
N ILE A 101 -10.80 7.92 -3.17
CA ILE A 101 -10.34 7.45 -1.85
C ILE A 101 -9.88 6.00 -1.92
N GLY A 102 -10.59 5.16 -2.68
CA GLY A 102 -10.22 3.76 -2.85
C GLY A 102 -8.89 3.56 -3.58
N GLN A 103 -8.54 4.43 -4.53
CA GLN A 103 -7.24 4.40 -5.19
C GLN A 103 -6.14 4.98 -4.30
N ALA A 104 -6.42 6.09 -3.62
CA ALA A 104 -5.49 6.72 -2.69
C ALA A 104 -5.09 5.76 -1.56
N GLN A 105 -6.05 5.09 -0.90
CA GLN A 105 -5.74 4.09 0.13
C GLN A 105 -4.97 2.90 -0.44
N LYS A 106 -5.30 2.45 -1.67
CA LYS A 106 -4.63 1.29 -2.26
C LYS A 106 -3.15 1.61 -2.48
N TRP A 107 -2.85 2.81 -2.99
CA TRP A 107 -1.48 3.24 -3.19
C TRP A 107 -0.69 3.30 -1.88
N ILE A 108 -1.24 3.97 -0.86
CA ILE A 108 -0.60 4.10 0.45
C ILE A 108 -0.37 2.71 1.08
N ASN A 109 -1.41 1.89 1.18
CA ASN A 109 -1.34 0.61 1.89
C ASN A 109 -0.47 -0.42 1.16
N MET A 110 -0.52 -0.47 -0.17
CA MET A 110 0.40 -1.33 -0.93
C MET A 110 1.85 -0.85 -0.80
N SER A 111 2.08 0.46 -0.74
CA SER A 111 3.43 0.99 -0.52
C SER A 111 3.97 0.60 0.85
N LEU A 112 3.16 0.72 1.91
CA LEU A 112 3.51 0.27 3.25
C LEU A 112 3.77 -1.24 3.30
N LYS A 113 2.92 -2.05 2.66
CA LYS A 113 3.14 -3.51 2.52
C LYS A 113 4.50 -3.80 1.89
N TYR A 114 4.81 -3.17 0.76
CA TYR A 114 6.05 -3.41 0.04
C TYR A 114 7.27 -2.91 0.80
N TRP A 115 7.18 -1.77 1.47
CA TRP A 115 8.26 -1.30 2.34
C TRP A 115 8.49 -2.26 3.50
N LEU A 116 7.43 -2.79 4.10
CA LEU A 116 7.53 -3.79 5.17
C LEU A 116 8.19 -5.08 4.68
N LEU A 117 7.85 -5.55 3.46
CA LEU A 117 8.52 -6.69 2.83
C LEU A 117 9.99 -6.44 2.48
N MET A 118 10.38 -5.18 2.25
CA MET A 118 11.80 -4.79 2.08
C MET A 118 12.54 -4.68 3.41
N GLY A 119 11.83 -4.52 4.52
CA GLY A 119 12.36 -4.53 5.88
C GLY A 119 13.15 -3.29 6.31
N GLU A 120 13.35 -3.17 7.62
CA GLU A 120 13.99 -2.03 8.29
C GLU A 120 15.40 -1.72 7.79
N SER A 121 16.16 -2.73 7.38
CA SER A 121 17.51 -2.54 6.82
C SER A 121 17.55 -1.73 5.52
N ARG A 122 16.41 -1.58 4.84
CA ARG A 122 16.27 -0.87 3.55
C ARG A 122 15.33 0.33 3.65
N ILE A 123 14.35 0.26 4.55
CA ILE A 123 13.37 1.32 4.82
C ILE A 123 13.40 1.63 6.31
N GLU A 124 14.09 2.69 6.69
CA GLU A 124 14.18 3.15 8.08
C GLU A 124 12.79 3.49 8.64
N HIS A 125 12.54 3.07 9.88
CA HIS A 125 11.31 3.21 10.65
C HIS A 125 10.09 2.41 10.17
N ILE A 126 10.23 1.49 9.20
CA ILE A 126 9.08 0.72 8.72
C ILE A 126 8.51 -0.21 9.80
N ASP A 127 9.36 -0.71 10.70
CA ASP A 127 8.96 -1.63 11.77
C ASP A 127 8.42 -0.91 13.01
N LYS A 128 8.35 0.43 13.00
CA LYS A 128 7.93 1.23 14.16
C LYS A 128 6.42 1.16 14.45
N ASN A 129 5.59 1.12 13.39
CA ASN A 129 4.13 1.21 13.51
C ASN A 129 3.33 0.14 12.70
N PRO A 130 3.86 -1.06 12.39
CA PRO A 130 3.18 -2.02 11.52
C PRO A 130 1.84 -2.50 12.10
N GLU A 131 1.65 -2.46 13.41
CA GLU A 131 0.42 -2.80 14.13
C GLU A 131 -0.76 -1.93 13.72
N PHE A 132 -0.51 -0.70 13.26
CA PHE A 132 -1.55 0.24 12.86
C PHE A 132 -1.80 0.30 11.36
N PHE A 133 -0.93 -0.30 10.53
CA PHE A 133 -1.04 -0.23 9.08
C PHE A 133 -2.34 -0.87 8.56
N HIS A 134 -2.99 -0.19 7.63
CA HIS A 134 -4.27 -0.63 7.07
C HIS A 134 -4.05 -1.70 6.00
N ILE A 135 -5.03 -2.60 5.84
CA ILE A 135 -4.99 -3.54 4.72
C ILE A 135 -5.27 -2.83 3.39
N PRO A 136 -4.56 -3.16 2.30
CA PRO A 136 -4.80 -2.57 0.99
C PRO A 136 -6.10 -3.10 0.34
N ILE A 137 -7.21 -2.37 0.51
CA ILE A 137 -8.51 -2.79 -0.01
C ILE A 137 -8.50 -2.82 -1.55
N ASP A 138 -8.76 -3.97 -2.13
CA ASP A 138 -9.04 -4.15 -3.55
C ASP A 138 -10.17 -5.16 -3.75
N ARG A 139 -10.36 -5.62 -4.99
CA ARG A 139 -11.40 -6.60 -5.32
C ARG A 139 -11.21 -7.92 -4.56
N ASN A 140 -9.99 -8.45 -4.50
CA ASN A 140 -9.71 -9.73 -3.86
C ASN A 140 -9.91 -9.65 -2.35
N VAL A 141 -9.41 -8.58 -1.72
CA VAL A 141 -9.61 -8.35 -0.29
C VAL A 141 -11.09 -8.17 0.02
N LEU A 142 -11.82 -7.38 -0.77
CA LEU A 142 -13.27 -7.24 -0.59
C LEU A 142 -14.00 -8.58 -0.69
N GLU A 143 -13.80 -9.32 -1.78
CA GLU A 143 -14.58 -10.53 -2.06
C GLU A 143 -14.20 -11.69 -1.15
N LYS A 144 -12.91 -12.00 -1.05
CA LYS A 144 -12.42 -13.22 -0.40
C LYS A 144 -12.10 -13.00 1.07
N MET A 145 -11.59 -11.82 1.44
CA MET A 145 -11.26 -11.52 2.84
C MET A 145 -12.46 -10.92 3.59
N LEU A 146 -13.26 -10.04 2.98
CA LEU A 146 -14.35 -9.32 3.69
C LEU A 146 -15.78 -9.77 3.34
N GLY A 147 -15.95 -10.55 2.28
CA GLY A 147 -17.27 -10.97 1.79
C GLY A 147 -18.10 -9.85 1.13
N GLU A 148 -17.47 -8.78 0.69
CA GLU A 148 -18.10 -7.54 0.18
C GLU A 148 -18.06 -7.43 -1.36
N LYS A 149 -18.82 -8.28 -2.05
CA LYS A 149 -18.73 -8.43 -3.52
C LYS A 149 -19.30 -7.24 -4.32
N ASN A 150 -20.11 -6.38 -3.71
CA ASN A 150 -20.82 -5.31 -4.43
C ASN A 150 -20.15 -3.93 -4.31
N ILE A 151 -19.03 -3.83 -3.59
CA ILE A 151 -18.33 -2.56 -3.40
C ILE A 151 -17.34 -2.34 -4.55
N ALA A 152 -17.54 -1.25 -5.29
CA ALA A 152 -16.59 -0.78 -6.30
C ALA A 152 -15.48 0.05 -5.63
N TRP A 153 -14.47 -0.62 -5.03
CA TRP A 153 -13.41 0.04 -4.27
C TRP A 153 -12.76 1.19 -5.03
N SER A 154 -12.43 1.03 -6.32
CA SER A 154 -11.72 2.05 -7.11
C SER A 154 -12.55 3.30 -7.41
N LYS A 155 -13.87 3.26 -7.15
CA LYS A 155 -14.79 4.41 -7.28
C LYS A 155 -15.24 4.96 -5.92
N MET A 156 -14.69 4.46 -4.83
CA MET A 156 -15.04 4.91 -3.48
C MET A 156 -14.54 6.33 -3.25
N SER A 157 -15.45 7.27 -2.98
CA SER A 157 -15.15 8.68 -2.74
C SER A 157 -15.12 9.08 -1.26
N GLU A 158 -15.74 8.30 -0.38
CA GLU A 158 -15.88 8.63 1.04
C GLU A 158 -14.90 7.85 1.91
N TYR A 159 -14.05 8.55 2.67
CA TYR A 159 -13.13 7.92 3.61
C TYR A 159 -13.85 7.13 4.71
N GLY A 160 -15.03 7.58 5.15
CA GLY A 160 -15.83 6.87 6.15
C GLY A 160 -16.16 5.43 5.71
N LYS A 161 -16.61 5.26 4.45
CA LYS A 161 -16.90 3.94 3.88
C LYS A 161 -15.66 3.04 3.83
N TYR A 162 -14.50 3.60 3.47
CA TYR A 162 -13.23 2.88 3.52
C TYR A 162 -12.87 2.45 4.95
N LEU A 163 -13.01 3.35 5.92
CA LEU A 163 -12.66 3.08 7.31
C LEU A 163 -13.55 2.00 7.94
N GLU A 164 -14.83 1.95 7.58
CA GLU A 164 -15.71 0.88 8.05
C GLU A 164 -15.26 -0.51 7.56
N LEU A 165 -14.65 -0.62 6.37
CA LEU A 165 -14.05 -1.88 5.91
C LEU A 165 -12.83 -2.28 6.74
N GLN A 166 -11.98 -1.32 7.11
CA GLN A 166 -10.84 -1.55 8.00
C GLN A 166 -11.31 -2.02 9.37
N LYS A 167 -12.32 -1.36 9.96
CA LYS A 167 -12.93 -1.78 11.22
C LYS A 167 -13.57 -3.17 11.13
N LYS A 168 -14.28 -3.47 10.03
CA LYS A 168 -14.86 -4.80 9.78
C LYS A 168 -13.80 -5.89 9.80
N HIS A 169 -12.64 -5.65 9.17
CA HIS A 169 -11.51 -6.56 9.23
C HIS A 169 -10.99 -6.73 10.66
N ARG A 170 -10.67 -5.62 11.36
CA ARG A 170 -10.12 -5.63 12.72
C ARG A 170 -11.02 -6.35 13.73
N LYS A 171 -12.34 -6.31 13.55
CA LYS A 171 -13.32 -7.05 14.40
C LYS A 171 -13.15 -8.57 14.37
N LYS A 172 -12.47 -9.13 13.34
CA LYS A 172 -12.20 -10.57 13.27
C LYS A 172 -11.19 -11.05 14.31
N ASN A 173 -10.43 -10.13 14.92
CA ASN A 173 -9.50 -10.38 16.03
C ASN A 173 -8.57 -11.59 15.79
N SER A 174 -7.83 -11.56 14.69
CA SER A 174 -6.86 -12.60 14.30
C SER A 174 -5.65 -12.72 15.23
N GLY A 175 -5.43 -11.73 16.10
CA GLY A 175 -4.24 -11.60 16.92
C GLY A 175 -3.00 -11.06 16.19
N ASN A 176 -3.08 -10.79 14.88
CA ASN A 176 -1.99 -10.17 14.12
C ASN A 176 -2.28 -8.70 13.80
N PRO A 177 -1.25 -7.89 13.50
CA PRO A 177 -1.43 -6.64 12.79
C PRO A 177 -2.24 -6.82 11.50
N PRO A 178 -3.13 -5.87 11.13
CA PRO A 178 -3.96 -6.00 9.93
C PRO A 178 -3.15 -6.25 8.65
N ILE A 179 -2.03 -5.53 8.48
CA ILE A 179 -1.18 -5.68 7.29
C ILE A 179 -0.57 -7.10 7.18
N ILE A 180 -0.30 -7.75 8.31
CA ILE A 180 0.24 -9.11 8.35
C ILE A 180 -0.85 -10.12 7.95
N ASP A 181 -2.10 -9.90 8.36
CA ASP A 181 -3.21 -10.73 7.89
C ASP A 181 -3.38 -10.65 6.38
N GLU A 182 -3.24 -9.47 5.78
CA GLU A 182 -3.32 -9.34 4.31
C GLU A 182 -2.13 -9.99 3.60
N ILE A 183 -0.92 -9.95 4.15
CA ILE A 183 0.24 -10.68 3.61
C ILE A 183 0.02 -12.19 3.66
N LYS A 184 -0.47 -12.73 4.80
CA LYS A 184 -0.81 -14.15 4.94
C LYS A 184 -1.90 -14.55 3.93
N PHE A 185 -2.97 -13.77 3.89
CA PHE A 185 -4.06 -13.96 2.93
C PHE A 185 -3.55 -13.99 1.48
N PHE A 186 -2.68 -13.04 1.10
CA PHE A 186 -2.09 -12.99 -0.24
C PHE A 186 -1.31 -14.28 -0.58
N ASN A 187 -0.55 -14.83 0.37
CA ASN A 187 0.23 -16.05 0.17
C ASN A 187 -0.62 -17.32 0.13
N GLU A 188 -1.76 -17.33 0.82
CA GLU A 188 -2.70 -18.47 0.88
C GLU A 188 -3.67 -18.50 -0.30
N THR A 189 -4.00 -17.33 -0.88
CA THR A 189 -4.85 -17.29 -2.05
C THR A 189 -4.09 -17.69 -3.29
N GLU A 190 -4.55 -18.76 -3.95
CA GLU A 190 -4.13 -19.07 -5.31
C GLU A 190 -4.39 -17.85 -6.21
N SER A 191 -3.31 -17.36 -6.83
CA SER A 191 -3.40 -16.37 -7.90
C SER A 191 -4.17 -17.00 -9.05
N VAL A 192 -5.34 -16.45 -9.35
CA VAL A 192 -6.09 -16.74 -10.59
C VAL A 192 -5.34 -16.15 -11.77
#